data_AF-A0A522D509-F1
#
_entry.id   AF-A0A522D509-F1
#
_cell.length_a   1.000
_cell.length_b   1.000
_cell.length_c   1.000
_cell.angle_alpha   90.00
_cell.angle_beta   90.00
_cell.angle_gamma   90.00
#
_symmetry.space_group_name_H-M   'P 1'
#
loop_
_entity.id
_entity.type
_entity.pdbx_description
1 polymer ?
#
loop_
_entity_poly.entity_id
_entity_poly.type
_entity_poly.pdbx_seq_one_letter_code
_entity_poly.pdbx_strand_id
1 'polypeptide(L)' 'MPAGGEGRIEVGLTAAAKAEKMSKTVTVYTNDKSNPKLYLKVIATVTLQGQ' A
#
# COMPACT_ATOMS: atom_id res chain seq x y z
N MET A 1 14.32 -3.68 11.92
CA MET A 1 13.48 -4.56 12.78
C MET A 1 14.37 -5.65 13.33
N PRO A 2 14.22 -6.06 14.60
CA PRO A 2 14.99 -7.19 15.13
C PRO A 2 14.65 -8.49 14.39
N ALA A 3 15.51 -9.49 14.48
CA ALA A 3 15.23 -10.81 13.91
C ALA A 3 13.95 -11.40 14.54
N GLY A 4 13.00 -11.82 13.69
CA GLY A 4 11.67 -12.27 14.12
C GLY A 4 10.71 -11.15 14.58
N GLY A 5 11.12 -9.88 14.47
CA GLY A 5 10.28 -8.74 14.80
C GLY A 5 9.30 -8.38 13.68
N GLU A 6 8.13 -7.89 14.09
CA GLU A 6 7.10 -7.39 13.17
C GLU A 6 7.13 -5.86 13.07
N GLY A 7 6.64 -5.34 11.95
CA GLY A 7 6.47 -3.90 11.71
C GLY A 7 5.14 -3.63 11.00
N ARG A 8 4.52 -2.48 11.30
CA ARG A 8 3.25 -2.07 10.70
C ARG A 8 3.48 -0.95 9.69
N ILE A 9 2.92 -1.12 8.49
CA ILE A 9 2.84 -0.07 7.46
C ILE A 9 1.40 0.39 7.39
N GLU A 10 1.16 1.67 7.67
CA GLU A 10 -0.17 2.28 7.55
C GLU A 10 -0.27 3.07 6.24
N VAL A 11 -1.35 2.85 5.49
CA VAL A 11 -1.58 3.49 4.19
C VAL A 11 -2.92 4.22 4.23
N GLY A 12 -2.86 5.54 4.09
CA GLY A 12 -4.04 6.39 3.92
C GLY A 12 -4.41 6.56 2.45
N LEU A 13 -5.71 6.51 2.15
CA LEU A 13 -6.27 6.83 0.84
C LEU A 13 -7.08 8.13 0.95
N THR A 14 -6.67 9.15 0.19
CA THR A 14 -7.50 10.32 -0.09
C THR A 14 -7.98 10.23 -1.53
N ALA A 15 -9.29 10.17 -1.73
CA ALA A 15 -9.90 10.12 -3.05
C ALA A 15 -10.74 11.39 -3.31
N ALA A 16 -10.80 11.83 -4.57
CA ALA A 16 -11.77 12.84 -4.99
C ALA A 16 -13.18 12.22 -4.96
N ALA A 17 -14.23 13.06 -4.95
CA ALA A 17 -15.63 12.63 -4.98
C ALA A 17 -16.06 12.07 -6.35
N LYS A 18 -15.30 11.10 -6.88
CA LYS A 18 -15.52 10.45 -8.16
C LYS A 18 -15.40 8.94 -7.98
N ALA A 19 -16.33 8.20 -8.57
CA ALA A 19 -16.20 6.76 -8.66
C ALA A 19 -15.06 6.40 -9.62
N GLU A 20 -14.00 5.78 -9.10
CA GLU A 20 -12.87 5.30 -9.90
C GLU A 20 -12.09 4.19 -9.20
N LYS A 21 -11.33 3.44 -10.00
CA LYS A 21 -10.37 2.45 -9.50
C LYS A 21 -9.01 3.10 -9.36
N MET A 22 -8.41 3.01 -8.18
CA MET A 22 -7.08 3.50 -7.88
C MET A 22 -6.13 2.34 -7.63
N SER A 23 -4.93 2.40 -8.21
CA SER A 23 -3.88 1.40 -7.99
C SER A 23 -2.54 2.11 -7.79
N LYS A 24 -1.86 1.81 -6.69
CA LYS A 24 -0.50 2.30 -6.41
C LYS A 24 0.37 1.17 -5.87
N THR A 25 1.67 1.28 -6.12
CA THR A 25 2.67 0.35 -5.60
C THR A 25 3.53 1.08 -4.59
N VAL A 26 3.55 0.60 -3.35
CA VAL A 26 4.51 1.02 -2.34
C VAL A 26 5.77 0.16 -2.52
N THR A 27 6.91 0.82 -2.71
CA THR A 27 8.21 0.16 -2.81
C THR A 27 8.90 0.22 -1.46
N VAL A 28 9.25 -0.94 -0.91
CA VAL A 28 9.99 -1.05 0.36
C VAL A 28 11.42 -1.49 0.05
N TYR A 29 12.40 -0.70 0.48
CA TYR A 29 13.81 -1.07 0.42
C TYR A 29 14.24 -1.64 1.76
N THR A 30 14.99 -2.73 1.73
CA THR A 30 15.46 -3.41 2.94
C THR A 30 16.97 -3.61 2.90
N ASN A 31 17.53 -3.99 4.06
CA ASN A 31 18.90 -4.46 4.18
C ASN A 31 19.01 -5.99 4.12
N ASP A 32 17.93 -6.72 3.80
CA ASP A 32 17.99 -8.14 3.50
C ASP A 32 18.61 -8.32 2.11
N LYS A 33 19.79 -8.93 2.04
CA LYS A 33 20.52 -9.17 0.79
C LYS A 33 19.76 -10.07 -0.18
N SER A 34 18.90 -10.96 0.33
CA SER A 34 18.09 -11.85 -0.50
C SER A 34 16.83 -11.15 -1.04
N ASN A 35 16.29 -10.19 -0.29
CA ASN A 35 15.10 -9.42 -0.66
C ASN A 35 15.31 -7.90 -0.47
N PRO A 36 16.23 -7.27 -1.22
CA PRO A 36 16.60 -5.86 -1.00
C PRO A 36 15.48 -4.89 -1.37
N LYS A 37 14.46 -5.37 -2.10
CA LYS A 37 13.34 -4.57 -2.58
C LYS A 37 12.06 -5.40 -2.61
N LEU A 38 10.99 -4.89 -1.99
CA LEU A 38 9.66 -5.47 -2.01
C LEU A 38 8.65 -4.49 -2.62
N TYR A 39 7.63 -5.03 -3.25
CA TYR A 39 6.55 -4.28 -3.87
C TYR A 39 5.23 -4.64 -3.23
N LEU A 40 4.58 -3.67 -2.61
CA LEU A 40 3.26 -3.83 -2.01
C LEU A 40 2.24 -3.12 -2.92
N LYS A 41 1.39 -3.89 -3.59
CA LYS A 41 0.36 -3.35 -4.48
C LYS A 41 -0.89 -3.03 -3.66
N VAL A 42 -1.29 -1.77 -3.66
CA VAL A 42 -2.51 -1.27 -3.03
C VAL A 42 -3.52 -0.97 -4.13
N ILE A 43 -4.70 -1.58 -4.03
CA ILE A 43 -5.81 -1.39 -4.97
C ILE A 43 -7.02 -0.94 -4.17
N ALA A 44 -7.64 0.16 -4.60
CA ALA A 44 -8.87 0.66 -4.03
C ALA A 44 -9.89 0.91 -5.14
N THR A 45 -11.17 0.70 -4.83
CA THR A 45 -12.28 1.07 -5.69
C THR A 45 -13.12 2.07 -4.93
N VAL A 46 -13.23 3.29 -5.46
CA VAL A 46 -14.02 4.37 -4.87
C VAL A 46 -15.42 4.29 -5.45
N THR A 47 -16.42 4.21 -4.57
CA THR A 47 -17.85 4.19 -4.93
C THR A 47 -18.52 5.44 -4.37
N LEU A 48 -19.44 6.04 -5.13
CA LEU A 48 -20.29 7.11 -4.61
C LEU A 48 -21.39 6.47 -3.75
N GLN A 49 -21.49 6.85 -2.47
CA GLN A 49 -22.62 6.43 -1.64
C GLN A 49 -23.85 7.25 -2.03
N GLY A 50 -24.90 6.58 -2.52
CA GLY A 50 -26.20 7.20 -2.81
C GLY A 50 -26.68 7.16 -4.26
N GLN A 51 -26.03 6.38 -5.14
CA GLN A 51 -26.59 5.96 -6.44
C GLN A 51 -26.75 4.44 -6.48
#